data_AF-A0A550I4H1-F1
#
_entry.id   AF-A0A550I4H1-F1
#
_cell.length_a   1.000
_cell.length_b   1.000
_cell.length_c   1.000
_cell.angle_alpha   90.00
_cell.angle_beta   90.00
_cell.angle_gamma   90.00
#
_symmetry.space_group_name_H-M   'P 1'
#
loop_
_entity.id
_entity.type
_entity.pdbx_description
1 polymer ?
#
loop_
_entity_poly.entity_id
_entity_poly.type
_entity_poly.pdbx_seq_one_letter_code
_entity_poly.pdbx_strand_id
1 'polypeptide(L)'
;MLLHELSASRGSLHELPDTADDRTASPIDTHDINDGDRLLLDLSEVDESRYVAVQQVLSDFRSSLLGHNAHLVVVLPHHLSYLLQSNLRRFTVGIGRPAAKRVFVRHLRCEDISPSAEEVGAHDLASYLAQAPLRDVAELADRIKRCRNTSGAERGFSHWLSESLAGQHNQTARVAADISTGHGGRQKALLLSLAMFHGAPPGTVLQATNALLGILSHPPDPAPRLDRADLHAEFTGIGAETLPDGQVQFRRVGYDRAVRDHFWTFLPDIRRQLRDWFGTCLTEPTLTQLDRRKAVERFAEQSLRTGRPEDLTWLADQWTRRGARAHLVADAAQVLALGLDHDQHGRAFRQQIYDWATSTETSPGLKEVLIVVCSETMARSHPDQALVRLHHLARRANGQVRVNAQDALLRLAKSDSRLYLRLLDRLSVGIGQRQWAADFELFLAVADPTLLIGSRAVRESLTMSWTAVLRRPTGSWAAPVGHWLDACADHRHRDPSLTILVAACAADSRVSGHLYRVALGWQRSDAHTPGTGADTVSCLLQKINAAQGIEPYEHAV
;
A
#
# COMPACT_ATOMS: atom_id res chain seq x y z
N MET A 1 -14.08 -7.54 -14.14
CA MET A 1 -14.33 -6.48 -13.14
C MET A 1 -15.18 -5.41 -13.83
N LEU A 2 -16.32 -5.01 -13.27
CA LEU A 2 -17.38 -4.23 -13.94
C LEU A 2 -16.90 -2.95 -14.65
N LEU A 3 -15.84 -2.33 -14.13
CA LEU A 3 -15.28 -1.09 -14.67
C LEU A 3 -14.26 -1.29 -15.81
N HIS A 4 -13.66 -2.47 -15.93
CA HIS A 4 -12.61 -2.75 -16.94
C HIS A 4 -13.18 -2.97 -18.35
N GLU A 5 -14.45 -3.37 -18.46
CA GLU A 5 -15.13 -3.61 -19.74
C GLU A 5 -15.76 -2.35 -20.34
N LEU A 6 -15.87 -1.27 -19.55
CA LEU A 6 -16.19 0.05 -20.07
C LEU A 6 -15.00 0.52 -20.91
N SER A 7 -15.23 0.71 -22.22
CA SER A 7 -14.24 1.15 -23.19
C SER A 7 -13.37 2.27 -22.61
N ALA A 8 -12.06 2.21 -22.84
CA ALA A 8 -11.03 3.12 -22.32
C ALA A 8 -11.12 4.56 -22.88
N SER A 9 -12.32 5.13 -22.94
CA SER A 9 -12.53 6.52 -23.34
C SER A 9 -12.13 7.44 -22.19
N ARG A 10 -10.85 7.77 -22.18
CA ARG A 10 -10.18 8.92 -21.54
C ARG A 10 -9.98 8.95 -20.02
N GLY A 11 -10.83 8.33 -19.20
CA GLY A 11 -10.69 8.41 -17.74
C GLY A 11 -9.85 7.31 -17.06
N SER A 12 -9.33 7.62 -15.88
CA SER A 12 -8.56 6.70 -15.02
C SER A 12 -9.49 5.71 -14.29
N LEU A 13 -8.96 4.57 -13.86
CA LEU A 13 -9.66 3.67 -12.93
C LEU A 13 -8.98 3.79 -11.56
N HIS A 14 -9.74 4.14 -10.53
CA HIS A 14 -9.21 4.23 -9.17
C HIS A 14 -10.29 4.02 -8.11
N GLU A 15 -9.83 3.65 -6.92
CA GLU A 15 -10.68 3.48 -5.74
C GLU A 15 -10.74 4.78 -4.94
N LEU A 16 -11.96 5.23 -4.66
CA LEU A 16 -12.24 6.33 -3.75
C LEU A 16 -12.04 5.83 -2.31
N PRO A 17 -11.40 6.62 -1.44
CA PRO A 17 -11.18 6.20 -0.07
C PRO A 17 -12.52 6.01 0.65
N ASP A 18 -12.70 4.84 1.25
CA ASP A 18 -13.85 4.57 2.13
C ASP A 18 -13.74 5.38 3.43
N THR A 19 -12.51 5.76 3.83
CA THR A 19 -12.16 6.60 4.98
C THR A 19 -11.72 8.02 4.62
N ALA A 20 -12.33 9.04 5.25
CA ALA A 20 -11.76 10.38 5.26
C ALA A 20 -10.59 10.40 6.25
N ASP A 21 -9.37 10.34 5.73
CA ASP A 21 -8.14 10.45 6.54
C ASP A 21 -7.97 11.86 7.12
N ASP A 22 -8.74 12.85 6.67
CA ASP A 22 -8.84 14.16 7.31
C ASP A 22 -10.23 14.33 7.94
N ARG A 23 -10.27 14.66 9.24
CA ARG A 23 -11.51 14.85 10.03
C ARG A 23 -12.48 15.90 9.47
N THR A 24 -12.03 16.73 8.53
CA THR A 24 -12.79 17.81 7.92
C THR A 24 -13.20 17.54 6.47
N ALA A 25 -12.70 16.46 5.86
CA ALA A 25 -13.02 16.14 4.47
C ALA A 25 -14.27 15.26 4.41
N SER A 26 -15.17 15.57 3.46
CA SER A 26 -16.21 14.63 3.06
C SER A 26 -15.54 13.33 2.60
N PRO A 27 -16.07 12.14 2.96
CA PRO A 27 -15.51 10.87 2.49
C PRO A 27 -15.53 10.75 0.96
N ILE A 28 -16.35 11.55 0.29
CA ILE A 28 -16.41 11.66 -1.16
C ILE A 28 -16.34 13.14 -1.52
N ASP A 29 -15.32 13.53 -2.30
CA ASP A 29 -15.13 14.89 -2.80
C ASP A 29 -15.37 14.94 -4.32
N THR A 30 -16.17 15.89 -4.78
CA THR A 30 -16.42 16.10 -6.21
C THR A 30 -15.16 16.52 -6.98
N HIS A 31 -14.15 17.06 -6.30
CA HIS A 31 -12.84 17.37 -6.92
C HIS A 31 -12.04 16.12 -7.28
N ASP A 32 -12.43 14.94 -6.78
CA ASP A 32 -11.83 13.66 -7.15
C ASP A 32 -12.36 13.10 -8.48
N ILE A 33 -13.35 13.74 -9.11
CA ILE A 33 -13.94 13.30 -10.39
C ILE A 33 -13.28 14.03 -11.56
N ASN A 34 -12.64 13.31 -12.48
CA ASN A 34 -12.28 13.81 -13.80
C ASN A 34 -13.21 13.25 -14.89
N ASP A 35 -13.10 13.85 -16.07
CA ASP A 35 -13.88 13.45 -17.24
C ASP A 35 -13.64 11.98 -17.62
N GLY A 36 -14.71 11.19 -17.61
CA GLY A 36 -14.69 9.78 -17.98
C GLY A 36 -14.13 8.83 -16.91
N ASP A 37 -13.85 9.30 -15.69
CA ASP A 37 -13.26 8.47 -14.63
C ASP A 37 -14.15 7.27 -14.26
N ARG A 38 -13.49 6.19 -13.84
CA ARG A 38 -14.11 4.93 -13.39
C ARG A 38 -13.75 4.69 -11.93
N LEU A 39 -14.69 5.02 -11.06
CA LEU A 39 -14.52 5.09 -9.63
C LEU A 39 -15.08 3.82 -8.97
N LEU A 40 -14.33 3.28 -8.01
CA LEU A 40 -14.79 2.24 -7.10
C LEU A 40 -14.89 2.81 -5.69
N LEU A 41 -16.00 2.60 -4.99
CA LEU A 41 -16.11 2.90 -3.56
C LEU A 41 -16.47 1.61 -2.83
N ASP A 42 -15.53 1.09 -2.04
CA ASP A 42 -15.76 -0.11 -1.25
C ASP A 42 -16.35 0.24 0.13
N LEU A 43 -17.62 -0.10 0.35
CA LEU A 43 -18.29 0.05 1.64
C LEU A 43 -18.54 -1.32 2.32
N SER A 44 -17.95 -2.41 1.84
CA SER A 44 -18.25 -3.77 2.32
C SER A 44 -18.09 -3.94 3.84
N GLU A 45 -17.10 -3.26 4.43
CA GLU A 45 -16.72 -3.37 5.84
C GLU A 45 -17.05 -2.11 6.68
N VAL A 46 -17.83 -1.16 6.16
CA VAL A 46 -18.14 0.07 6.92
C VAL A 46 -19.17 -0.15 8.01
N ASP A 47 -19.07 0.61 9.11
CA ASP A 47 -20.09 0.63 10.15
C ASP A 47 -21.37 1.36 9.70
N GLU A 48 -22.43 1.17 10.48
CA GLU A 48 -23.75 1.75 10.22
C GLU A 48 -23.76 3.27 10.12
N SER A 49 -23.09 3.96 11.05
CA SER A 49 -23.08 5.43 11.10
C SER A 49 -22.44 6.02 9.84
N ARG A 50 -21.34 5.40 9.40
CA ARG A 50 -20.61 5.77 8.19
C ARG A 50 -21.40 5.45 6.93
N TYR A 51 -22.04 4.29 6.90
CA TYR A 51 -22.88 3.89 5.78
C TYR A 51 -24.01 4.90 5.52
N VAL A 52 -24.64 5.41 6.58
CA VAL A 52 -25.69 6.44 6.47
C VAL A 52 -25.10 7.77 5.99
N ALA A 53 -23.97 8.20 6.54
CA ALA A 53 -23.32 9.46 6.15
C ALA A 53 -22.91 9.48 4.68
N VAL A 54 -22.32 8.39 4.17
CA VAL A 54 -21.95 8.27 2.76
C VAL A 54 -23.16 8.34 1.84
N GLN A 55 -24.26 7.66 2.19
CA GLN A 55 -25.49 7.68 1.39
C GLN A 55 -26.09 9.08 1.23
N GLN A 56 -25.96 9.95 2.24
CA GLN A 56 -26.45 11.33 2.16
C GLN A 56 -25.72 12.13 1.07
N VAL A 57 -24.41 11.92 0.92
CA VAL A 57 -23.57 12.66 -0.05
C VAL A 57 -23.60 12.06 -1.45
N LEU A 58 -23.93 10.75 -1.58
CA LEU A 58 -23.97 10.07 -2.88
C LEU A 58 -24.95 10.69 -3.90
N SER A 59 -26.03 11.32 -3.42
CA SER A 59 -27.01 11.96 -4.31
C SER A 59 -26.42 13.20 -5.02
N ASP A 60 -25.71 14.05 -4.28
CA ASP A 60 -25.04 15.22 -4.83
C ASP A 60 -23.86 14.81 -5.71
N PHE A 61 -23.08 13.83 -5.24
CA PHE A 61 -21.96 13.28 -6.00
C PHE A 61 -22.38 12.71 -7.36
N ARG A 62 -23.53 12.05 -7.43
CA ARG A 62 -24.09 11.53 -8.69
C ARG A 62 -24.33 12.64 -9.73
N SER A 63 -24.75 13.82 -9.30
CA SER A 63 -24.97 14.95 -10.22
C SER A 63 -23.65 15.38 -10.87
N SER A 64 -22.57 15.42 -10.10
CA SER A 64 -21.22 15.71 -10.60
C SER A 64 -20.70 14.61 -11.54
N LEU A 65 -20.92 13.33 -11.20
CA LEU A 65 -20.53 12.20 -12.07
C LEU A 65 -21.15 12.31 -13.47
N LEU A 66 -22.43 12.70 -13.56
CA LEU A 66 -23.10 12.89 -14.84
C LEU A 66 -22.50 14.06 -15.64
N GLY A 67 -22.12 15.15 -14.97
CA GLY A 67 -21.46 16.29 -15.61
C GLY A 67 -20.11 15.94 -16.23
N HIS A 68 -19.36 15.03 -15.58
CA HIS A 68 -18.05 14.56 -16.03
C HIS A 68 -18.10 13.29 -16.89
N ASN A 69 -19.29 12.76 -17.21
CA ASN A 69 -19.44 11.46 -17.88
C ASN A 69 -18.66 10.31 -17.18
N ALA A 70 -18.54 10.39 -15.86
CA ALA A 70 -17.82 9.46 -15.00
C ALA A 70 -18.74 8.38 -14.43
N HIS A 71 -18.17 7.25 -14.05
CA HIS A 71 -18.89 6.07 -13.60
C HIS A 71 -18.44 5.69 -12.19
N LEU A 72 -19.39 5.38 -11.30
CA LEU A 72 -19.10 4.94 -9.94
C LEU A 72 -19.73 3.56 -9.71
N VAL A 73 -18.93 2.62 -9.21
CA VAL A 73 -19.39 1.36 -8.63
C VAL A 73 -19.22 1.42 -7.12
N VAL A 74 -20.27 1.11 -6.39
CA VAL A 74 -20.25 1.04 -4.92
C VAL A 74 -20.44 -0.41 -4.49
N VAL A 75 -19.48 -0.95 -3.72
CA VAL A 75 -19.64 -2.27 -3.08
C VAL A 75 -20.37 -2.05 -1.77
N LEU A 76 -21.56 -2.64 -1.64
CA LEU A 76 -22.42 -2.42 -0.47
C LEU A 76 -22.12 -3.42 0.66
N PRO A 77 -22.18 -2.99 1.93
CA PRO A 77 -22.12 -3.88 3.08
C PRO A 77 -23.37 -4.77 3.10
N HIS A 78 -23.19 -6.09 2.93
CA HIS A 78 -24.31 -7.03 2.85
C HIS A 78 -25.20 -6.97 4.10
N HIS A 79 -24.58 -6.83 5.27
CA HIS A 79 -25.24 -6.78 6.57
C HIS A 79 -26.05 -5.50 6.82
N LEU A 80 -25.82 -4.41 6.07
CA LEU A 80 -26.56 -3.14 6.19
C LEU A 80 -27.49 -2.86 5.01
N SER A 81 -27.71 -3.84 4.14
CA SER A 81 -28.57 -3.68 2.94
C SER A 81 -29.99 -3.17 3.25
N TYR A 82 -30.49 -3.40 4.47
CA TYR A 82 -31.79 -2.91 4.94
C TYR A 82 -31.84 -1.38 5.10
N LEU A 83 -30.70 -0.73 5.35
CA LEU A 83 -30.57 0.73 5.50
C LEU A 83 -30.41 1.47 4.16
N LEU A 84 -30.36 0.74 3.04
CA LEU A 84 -30.19 1.35 1.73
C LEU A 84 -31.39 2.23 1.37
N GLN A 85 -31.12 3.51 1.10
CA GLN A 85 -32.12 4.50 0.68
C GLN A 85 -32.87 4.05 -0.59
N SER A 86 -34.17 4.31 -0.63
CA SER A 86 -35.08 3.81 -1.68
C SER A 86 -34.73 4.31 -3.09
N ASN A 87 -34.23 5.53 -3.21
CA ASN A 87 -33.74 6.14 -4.46
C ASN A 87 -32.53 5.43 -5.07
N LEU A 88 -31.72 4.73 -4.25
CA LEU A 88 -30.52 4.00 -4.67
C LEU A 88 -30.82 2.53 -5.01
N ARG A 89 -31.88 1.94 -4.47
CA ARG A 89 -32.26 0.52 -4.70
C ARG A 89 -32.44 0.16 -6.19
N ARG A 90 -32.87 1.10 -7.03
CA ARG A 90 -32.99 0.87 -8.48
C ARG A 90 -31.66 0.66 -9.20
N PHE A 91 -30.55 1.02 -8.57
CA PHE A 91 -29.20 0.91 -9.15
C PHE A 91 -28.40 -0.26 -8.58
N THR A 92 -29.02 -1.11 -7.75
CA THR A 92 -28.32 -2.26 -7.15
C THR A 92 -28.43 -3.51 -7.99
N VAL A 93 -27.33 -4.24 -8.09
CA VAL A 93 -27.28 -5.59 -8.67
C VAL A 93 -26.66 -6.55 -7.65
N GLY A 94 -27.26 -7.73 -7.50
CA GLY A 94 -26.70 -8.79 -6.66
C GLY A 94 -25.51 -9.44 -7.35
N ILE A 95 -24.35 -9.45 -6.69
CA ILE A 95 -23.16 -10.17 -7.16
C ILE A 95 -23.14 -11.52 -6.46
N GLY A 96 -23.37 -12.59 -7.22
CA GLY A 96 -23.25 -13.96 -6.73
C GLY A 96 -21.82 -14.50 -6.84
N ARG A 97 -21.56 -15.63 -6.17
CA ARG A 97 -20.30 -16.37 -6.30
C ARG A 97 -20.05 -16.76 -7.76
N PRO A 98 -18.93 -16.36 -8.38
CA PRO A 98 -18.53 -16.84 -9.69
C PRO A 98 -18.51 -18.38 -9.77
N ALA A 99 -18.84 -18.93 -10.94
CA ALA A 99 -18.80 -20.37 -11.15
C ALA A 99 -17.38 -20.92 -10.95
N ALA A 100 -17.15 -21.63 -9.83
CA ALA A 100 -15.84 -22.12 -9.41
C ALA A 100 -15.13 -22.93 -10.50
N LYS A 101 -15.87 -23.75 -11.26
CA LYS A 101 -15.36 -24.48 -12.43
C LYS A 101 -14.77 -23.57 -13.50
N ARG A 102 -15.42 -22.44 -13.82
CA ARG A 102 -14.91 -21.48 -14.81
C ARG A 102 -13.64 -20.79 -14.30
N VAL A 103 -13.62 -20.43 -13.02
CA VAL A 103 -12.46 -19.82 -12.36
C VAL A 103 -11.27 -20.79 -12.39
N PHE A 104 -11.48 -22.03 -11.94
CA PHE A 104 -10.47 -23.09 -11.94
C PHE A 104 -9.85 -23.32 -13.32
N VAL A 105 -10.69 -23.54 -14.35
CA VAL A 105 -10.22 -23.75 -15.72
C VAL A 105 -9.49 -22.52 -16.26
N ARG A 106 -9.91 -21.30 -15.89
CA ARG A 106 -9.23 -20.07 -16.31
C ARG A 106 -7.83 -19.98 -15.72
N HIS A 107 -7.67 -20.26 -14.42
CA HIS A 107 -6.34 -20.29 -13.79
C HIS A 107 -5.41 -21.31 -14.44
N LEU A 108 -5.90 -22.54 -14.68
CA LEU A 108 -5.11 -23.57 -15.35
C LEU A 108 -4.68 -23.16 -16.76
N ARG A 109 -5.57 -22.52 -17.54
CA ARG A 109 -5.24 -22.03 -18.88
C ARG A 109 -4.17 -20.93 -18.87
N CYS A 110 -4.16 -20.07 -17.86
CA CYS A 110 -3.09 -19.06 -17.71
C CYS A 110 -1.71 -19.70 -17.47
N GLU A 111 -1.69 -20.98 -17.11
CA GLU A 111 -0.48 -21.76 -16.81
C GLU A 111 -0.21 -22.82 -17.88
N ASP A 112 -0.86 -22.73 -19.04
CA ASP A 112 -0.77 -23.70 -20.14
C ASP A 112 -1.21 -25.13 -19.77
N ILE A 113 -2.15 -25.25 -18.82
CA ILE A 113 -2.78 -26.53 -18.44
C ILE A 113 -4.22 -26.55 -18.98
N SER A 114 -4.51 -27.49 -19.88
CA SER A 114 -5.83 -27.62 -20.51
C SER A 114 -6.45 -28.99 -20.21
N PRO A 115 -7.19 -29.15 -19.10
CA PRO A 115 -7.87 -30.40 -18.78
C PRO A 115 -9.07 -30.63 -19.71
N SER A 116 -9.37 -31.91 -19.96
CA SER A 116 -10.54 -32.33 -20.73
C SER A 116 -11.86 -32.06 -19.97
N ALA A 117 -12.99 -32.04 -20.69
CA ALA A 117 -14.30 -31.81 -20.07
C ALA A 117 -14.67 -32.87 -19.03
N GLU A 118 -14.23 -34.12 -19.24
CA GLU A 118 -14.42 -35.26 -18.34
C GLU A 118 -13.58 -35.10 -17.06
N GLU A 119 -12.31 -34.72 -17.18
CA GLU A 119 -11.42 -34.51 -16.03
C GLU A 119 -11.90 -33.37 -15.13
N VAL A 120 -12.43 -32.29 -15.71
CA VAL A 120 -13.05 -31.19 -14.92
C VAL A 120 -14.42 -31.60 -14.35
N GLY A 121 -15.03 -32.66 -14.89
CA GLY A 121 -16.28 -33.25 -14.41
C GLY A 121 -16.10 -34.32 -13.32
N ALA A 122 -14.86 -34.69 -12.98
CA ALA A 122 -14.58 -35.72 -11.98
C ALA A 122 -15.26 -35.40 -10.63
N HIS A 123 -15.85 -36.42 -10.00
CA HIS A 123 -16.71 -36.27 -8.82
C HIS A 123 -16.01 -35.56 -7.65
N ASP A 124 -14.76 -35.93 -7.37
CA ASP A 124 -13.98 -35.35 -6.28
C ASP A 124 -13.69 -33.87 -6.50
N LEU A 125 -13.33 -33.50 -7.73
CA LEU A 125 -13.10 -32.10 -8.11
C LEU A 125 -14.41 -31.31 -8.11
N ALA A 126 -15.49 -31.87 -8.65
CA ALA A 126 -16.80 -31.22 -8.65
C ALA A 126 -17.29 -30.94 -7.22
N SER A 127 -17.14 -31.91 -6.32
CA SER A 127 -17.49 -31.79 -4.90
C SER A 127 -16.64 -30.72 -4.20
N TYR A 128 -15.33 -30.71 -4.43
CA TYR A 128 -14.43 -29.68 -3.91
C TYR A 128 -14.83 -28.28 -4.41
N LEU A 129 -14.98 -28.11 -5.73
CA LEU A 129 -15.32 -26.83 -6.34
C LEU A 129 -16.70 -26.30 -5.89
N ALA A 130 -17.65 -27.19 -5.56
CA ALA A 130 -18.96 -26.79 -5.06
C ALA A 130 -18.87 -26.10 -3.68
N GLN A 131 -17.94 -26.51 -2.82
CA GLN A 131 -17.86 -26.05 -1.43
C GLN A 131 -16.71 -25.05 -1.19
N ALA A 132 -15.62 -25.16 -1.95
CA ALA A 132 -14.39 -24.42 -1.70
C ALA A 132 -14.55 -22.90 -1.96
N PRO A 133 -14.09 -22.04 -1.04
CA PRO A 133 -13.87 -20.61 -1.32
C PRO A 133 -13.05 -20.41 -2.61
N LEU A 134 -13.31 -19.34 -3.37
CA LEU A 134 -12.65 -19.14 -4.67
C LEU A 134 -11.12 -18.97 -4.56
N ARG A 135 -10.62 -18.46 -3.44
CA ARG A 135 -9.18 -18.46 -3.14
C ARG A 135 -8.59 -19.88 -3.12
N ASP A 136 -9.28 -20.84 -2.50
CA ASP A 136 -8.81 -22.21 -2.36
C ASP A 136 -8.88 -22.94 -3.72
N VAL A 137 -9.82 -22.53 -4.58
CA VAL A 137 -9.88 -22.96 -5.99
C VAL A 137 -8.67 -22.46 -6.79
N ALA A 138 -8.26 -21.20 -6.60
CA ALA A 138 -7.04 -20.66 -7.21
C ALA A 138 -5.79 -21.38 -6.67
N GLU A 139 -5.72 -21.58 -5.35
CA GLU A 139 -4.61 -22.34 -4.73
C GLU A 139 -4.53 -23.79 -5.26
N LEU A 140 -5.66 -24.44 -5.51
CA LEU A 140 -5.68 -25.79 -6.10
C LEU A 140 -5.04 -25.77 -7.49
N ALA A 141 -5.33 -24.76 -8.32
CA ALA A 141 -4.70 -24.61 -9.62
C ALA A 141 -3.17 -24.42 -9.50
N ASP A 142 -2.72 -23.61 -8.53
CA ASP A 142 -1.30 -23.42 -8.24
C ASP A 142 -0.60 -24.69 -7.71
N ARG A 143 -1.32 -25.51 -6.91
CA ARG A 143 -0.82 -26.82 -6.48
C ARG A 143 -0.66 -27.77 -7.66
N ILE A 144 -1.62 -27.80 -8.56
CA ILE A 144 -1.55 -28.61 -9.79
C ILE A 144 -0.36 -28.17 -10.65
N LYS A 145 -0.15 -26.85 -10.83
CA LYS A 145 1.02 -26.29 -11.51
C LYS A 145 2.33 -26.77 -10.88
N ARG A 146 2.45 -26.68 -9.55
CA ARG A 146 3.64 -27.15 -8.82
C ARG A 146 3.86 -28.65 -9.01
N CYS A 147 2.80 -29.45 -8.90
CA CYS A 147 2.86 -30.90 -9.12
C CYS A 147 3.32 -31.22 -10.55
N ARG A 148 2.79 -30.55 -11.58
CA ARG A 148 3.28 -30.68 -12.96
C ARG A 148 4.78 -30.38 -13.06
N ASN A 149 5.23 -29.28 -12.48
CA ASN A 149 6.62 -28.85 -12.57
C ASN A 149 7.59 -29.81 -11.87
N THR A 150 7.14 -30.49 -10.81
CA THR A 150 7.96 -31.48 -10.07
C THR A 150 7.88 -32.87 -10.66
N SER A 151 6.70 -33.34 -11.06
CA SER A 151 6.45 -34.71 -11.50
C SER A 151 6.57 -34.91 -13.02
N GLY A 152 6.69 -33.82 -13.78
CA GLY A 152 6.79 -33.83 -15.25
C GLY A 152 5.44 -33.85 -15.97
N ALA A 153 5.44 -33.35 -17.22
CA ALA A 153 4.24 -33.23 -18.06
C ALA A 153 3.59 -34.58 -18.42
N GLU A 154 4.36 -35.66 -18.43
CA GLU A 154 3.94 -37.00 -18.89
C GLU A 154 2.98 -37.71 -17.91
N ARG A 155 2.96 -37.31 -16.63
CA ARG A 155 2.10 -37.93 -15.61
C ARG A 155 0.61 -37.62 -15.81
N GLY A 156 0.29 -36.57 -16.58
CA GLY A 156 -1.08 -36.19 -16.91
C GLY A 156 -1.84 -35.46 -15.79
N PHE A 157 -2.92 -34.78 -16.18
CA PHE A 157 -3.70 -33.93 -15.28
C PHE A 157 -4.37 -34.70 -14.14
N SER A 158 -4.91 -35.89 -14.43
CA SER A 158 -5.55 -36.75 -13.42
C SER A 158 -4.63 -37.06 -12.24
N HIS A 159 -3.33 -37.32 -12.49
CA HIS A 159 -2.34 -37.54 -11.44
C HIS A 159 -2.04 -36.26 -10.64
N TRP A 160 -1.86 -35.13 -11.32
CA TRP A 160 -1.60 -33.86 -10.62
C TRP A 160 -2.78 -33.43 -9.75
N LEU A 161 -4.00 -33.66 -10.23
CA LEU A 161 -5.22 -33.39 -9.50
C LEU A 161 -5.35 -34.29 -8.26
N SER A 162 -5.15 -35.60 -8.42
CA SER A 162 -5.24 -36.55 -7.29
C SER A 162 -4.22 -36.23 -6.21
N GLU A 163 -2.96 -35.97 -6.58
CA GLU A 163 -1.90 -35.57 -5.63
C GLU A 163 -2.25 -34.24 -4.93
N SER A 164 -2.78 -33.27 -5.68
CA SER A 164 -3.12 -31.94 -5.15
C SER A 164 -4.34 -31.95 -4.22
N LEU A 165 -5.31 -32.85 -4.43
CA LEU A 165 -6.49 -33.01 -3.56
C LEU A 165 -6.19 -33.89 -2.34
N ALA A 166 -5.51 -35.04 -2.55
CA ALA A 166 -5.14 -35.95 -1.47
C ALA A 166 -4.16 -35.29 -0.47
N GLY A 167 -3.31 -34.38 -0.96
CA GLY A 167 -2.32 -33.66 -0.16
C GLY A 167 -2.88 -32.64 0.85
N GLN A 168 -4.16 -32.27 0.84
CA GLN A 168 -4.68 -31.27 1.78
C GLN A 168 -5.39 -31.89 3.00
N HIS A 169 -6.45 -32.67 2.77
CA HIS A 169 -7.24 -33.26 3.87
C HIS A 169 -6.47 -34.35 4.62
N ASN A 170 -5.67 -35.15 3.91
CA ASN A 170 -4.89 -36.19 4.54
C ASN A 170 -3.78 -35.61 5.43
N GLN A 171 -3.17 -34.48 5.03
CA GLN A 171 -2.06 -33.92 5.81
C GLN A 171 -2.51 -33.29 7.13
N THR A 172 -3.66 -32.61 7.19
CA THR A 172 -4.17 -32.07 8.47
C THR A 172 -4.48 -33.19 9.47
N ALA A 173 -5.21 -34.23 9.04
CA ALA A 173 -5.52 -35.38 9.89
C ALA A 173 -4.25 -36.13 10.30
N ARG A 174 -3.30 -36.26 9.38
CA ARG A 174 -2.02 -36.91 9.61
C ARG A 174 -1.12 -36.13 10.56
N VAL A 175 -0.99 -34.82 10.41
CA VAL A 175 -0.23 -33.97 11.35
C VAL A 175 -0.83 -34.08 12.75
N ALA A 176 -2.17 -34.08 12.87
CA ALA A 176 -2.82 -34.28 14.16
C ALA A 176 -2.49 -35.66 14.75
N ALA A 177 -2.54 -36.72 13.94
CA ALA A 177 -2.14 -38.06 14.35
C ALA A 177 -0.66 -38.10 14.77
N ASP A 178 0.25 -37.63 13.92
CA ASP A 178 1.69 -37.60 14.17
C ASP A 178 1.98 -36.83 15.48
N ILE A 179 1.43 -35.63 15.67
CA ILE A 179 1.59 -34.83 16.90
C ILE A 179 1.02 -35.55 18.15
N SER A 180 -0.05 -36.34 18.00
CA SER A 180 -0.67 -37.11 19.08
C SER A 180 0.08 -38.39 19.44
N THR A 181 0.76 -39.05 18.50
CA THR A 181 1.43 -40.35 18.67
C THR A 181 2.80 -40.26 19.38
N GLY A 182 2.95 -39.38 20.36
CA GLY A 182 4.07 -39.42 21.30
C GLY A 182 5.27 -38.53 20.97
N HIS A 183 5.10 -37.47 20.17
CA HIS A 183 6.16 -36.47 20.05
C HIS A 183 6.38 -35.76 21.39
N GLY A 184 7.59 -35.84 21.94
CA GLY A 184 8.00 -35.03 23.10
C GLY A 184 8.01 -33.54 22.77
N GLY A 185 8.02 -32.67 23.78
CA GLY A 185 7.99 -31.21 23.57
C GLY A 185 9.10 -30.69 22.65
N ARG A 186 10.30 -31.28 22.75
CA ARG A 186 11.43 -31.01 21.83
C ARG A 186 11.12 -31.36 20.37
N GLN A 187 10.53 -32.52 20.10
CA GLN A 187 10.20 -32.90 18.72
C GLN A 187 9.09 -32.04 18.14
N LYS A 188 8.09 -31.64 18.96
CA LYS A 188 7.06 -30.67 18.55
C LYS A 188 7.67 -29.31 18.20
N ALA A 189 8.65 -28.85 19.00
CA ALA A 189 9.37 -27.62 18.70
C ALA A 189 10.21 -27.74 17.42
N LEU A 190 10.86 -28.88 17.18
CA LEU A 190 11.61 -29.15 15.95
C LEU A 190 10.71 -29.17 14.72
N LEU A 191 9.55 -29.85 14.84
CA LEU A 191 8.53 -29.94 13.81
C LEU A 191 8.03 -28.55 13.40
N LEU A 192 7.68 -27.70 14.36
CA LEU A 192 7.22 -26.34 14.09
C LEU A 192 8.34 -25.45 13.51
N SER A 193 9.55 -25.56 14.07
CA SER A 193 10.69 -24.78 13.60
C SER A 193 11.05 -25.12 12.16
N LEU A 194 11.05 -26.39 11.79
CA LEU A 194 11.24 -26.82 10.41
C LEU A 194 10.09 -26.35 9.51
N ALA A 195 8.85 -26.37 9.99
CA ALA A 195 7.72 -25.87 9.22
C ALA A 195 7.76 -24.36 8.95
N MET A 196 8.34 -23.56 9.86
CA MET A 196 8.55 -22.13 9.67
C MET A 196 9.76 -21.84 8.79
N PHE A 197 10.87 -22.56 8.99
CA PHE A 197 12.14 -22.39 8.28
C PHE A 197 12.39 -23.50 7.25
N HIS A 198 11.32 -23.96 6.60
CA HIS A 198 11.39 -25.04 5.61
C HIS A 198 12.27 -24.64 4.43
N GLY A 199 13.26 -25.48 4.10
CA GLY A 199 14.30 -25.20 3.12
C GLY A 199 15.49 -24.41 3.67
N ALA A 200 15.57 -24.16 4.97
CA ALA A 200 16.74 -23.54 5.59
C ALA A 200 17.80 -24.60 5.99
N PRO A 201 19.06 -24.19 6.25
CA PRO A 201 20.09 -25.08 6.76
C PRO A 201 19.74 -25.69 8.13
N PRO A 202 20.25 -26.90 8.47
CA PRO A 202 20.03 -27.59 9.75
C PRO A 202 20.25 -26.71 10.98
N GLY A 203 21.33 -25.92 10.98
CA GLY A 203 21.70 -25.06 12.10
C GLY A 203 20.63 -24.01 12.43
N THR A 204 20.04 -23.40 11.39
CA THR A 204 18.93 -22.45 11.52
C THR A 204 17.74 -23.09 12.21
N VAL A 205 17.35 -24.29 11.78
CA VAL A 205 16.20 -25.00 12.32
C VAL A 205 16.44 -25.42 13.78
N LEU A 206 17.65 -25.91 14.09
CA LEU A 206 18.03 -26.25 15.47
C LEU A 206 18.02 -25.03 16.39
N GLN A 207 18.53 -23.89 15.91
CA GLN A 207 18.53 -22.65 16.68
C GLN A 207 17.11 -22.17 16.96
N ALA A 208 16.25 -22.15 15.94
CA ALA A 208 14.83 -21.83 16.11
C ALA A 208 14.13 -22.78 17.09
N THR A 209 14.47 -24.07 17.04
CA THR A 209 13.95 -25.09 17.97
C THR A 209 14.34 -24.79 19.41
N ASN A 210 15.61 -24.48 19.65
CA ASN A 210 16.09 -24.17 20.99
C ASN A 210 15.49 -22.85 21.52
N ALA A 211 15.33 -21.84 20.66
CA ALA A 211 14.66 -20.59 21.03
C ALA A 211 13.20 -20.82 21.42
N LEU A 212 12.47 -21.67 20.69
CA LEU A 212 11.08 -22.01 21.00
C LEU A 212 10.97 -22.72 22.35
N LEU A 213 11.85 -23.69 22.60
CA LEU A 213 11.90 -24.41 23.87
C LEU A 213 12.19 -23.46 25.05
N GLY A 214 13.11 -22.50 24.86
CA GLY A 214 13.41 -21.48 25.86
C GLY A 214 12.21 -20.59 26.18
N ILE A 215 11.53 -20.07 25.15
CA ILE A 215 10.35 -19.20 25.32
C ILE A 215 9.18 -19.93 25.99
N LEU A 216 9.00 -21.21 25.69
CA LEU A 216 7.98 -22.05 26.32
C LEU A 216 8.44 -22.63 27.68
N SER A 217 9.61 -22.24 28.17
CA SER A 217 10.19 -22.73 29.43
C SER A 217 10.23 -24.26 29.52
N HIS A 218 10.50 -24.94 28.40
CA HIS A 218 10.59 -26.38 28.36
C HIS A 218 11.82 -26.85 29.15
N PRO A 219 11.69 -27.88 30.02
CA PRO A 219 12.82 -28.35 30.82
C PRO A 219 13.97 -28.86 29.94
N PRO A 220 15.23 -28.63 30.35
CA PRO A 220 16.37 -29.18 29.62
C PRO A 220 16.35 -30.72 29.70
N ASP A 221 16.78 -31.36 28.62
CA ASP A 221 17.03 -32.80 28.63
C ASP A 221 18.24 -33.09 29.54
N PRO A 222 18.11 -33.97 30.56
CA PRO A 222 19.18 -34.28 31.49
C PRO A 222 20.31 -35.12 30.88
N ALA A 223 20.10 -35.80 29.75
CA ALA A 223 21.13 -36.64 29.12
C ALA A 223 22.28 -35.77 28.56
N PRO A 224 23.57 -36.18 28.65
CA PRO A 224 24.67 -35.45 28.01
C PRO A 224 24.46 -35.28 26.50
N ARG A 225 24.91 -34.16 25.90
CA ARG A 225 24.56 -33.85 24.49
C ARG A 225 25.08 -34.89 23.49
N LEU A 226 26.23 -35.52 23.76
CA LEU A 226 26.81 -36.56 22.91
C LEU A 226 26.06 -37.90 22.99
N ASP A 227 25.26 -38.13 24.02
CA ASP A 227 24.47 -39.36 24.20
C ASP A 227 23.07 -39.24 23.57
N ARG A 228 22.71 -38.03 23.11
CA ARG A 228 21.43 -37.76 22.44
C ARG A 228 21.52 -38.09 20.96
N ALA A 229 20.37 -38.35 20.35
CA ALA A 229 20.27 -38.47 18.90
C ALA A 229 20.88 -37.24 18.21
N ASP A 230 21.60 -37.48 17.11
CA ASP A 230 22.09 -36.40 16.28
C ASP A 230 20.93 -35.70 15.54
N LEU A 231 21.22 -34.54 14.96
CA LEU A 231 20.19 -33.74 14.31
C LEU A 231 19.61 -34.43 13.05
N HIS A 232 20.38 -35.30 12.39
CA HIS A 232 19.90 -36.03 11.21
C HIS A 232 18.87 -37.10 11.59
N ALA A 233 19.12 -37.83 12.68
CA ALA A 233 18.18 -38.76 13.29
C ALA A 233 16.94 -38.02 13.83
N GLU A 234 17.11 -36.87 14.48
CA GLU A 234 15.99 -36.02 14.92
C GLU A 234 15.10 -35.58 13.72
N PHE A 235 15.69 -35.16 12.59
CA PHE A 235 14.94 -34.83 11.37
C PHE A 235 14.25 -36.03 10.73
N THR A 236 14.94 -37.15 10.62
CA THR A 236 14.36 -38.39 10.08
C THR A 236 13.16 -38.83 10.90
N GLY A 237 13.24 -38.69 12.24
CA GLY A 237 12.15 -39.02 13.16
C GLY A 237 10.88 -38.19 12.93
N ILE A 238 11.00 -36.95 12.46
CA ILE A 238 9.85 -36.08 12.12
C ILE A 238 9.46 -36.12 10.63
N GLY A 239 10.00 -37.09 9.87
CA GLY A 239 9.68 -37.25 8.45
C GLY A 239 10.34 -36.20 7.53
N ALA A 240 11.46 -35.63 7.96
CA ALA A 240 12.27 -34.70 7.20
C ALA A 240 13.52 -35.36 6.60
N GLU A 241 14.14 -34.66 5.66
CA GLU A 241 15.39 -35.04 5.00
C GLU A 241 16.28 -33.84 4.77
N THR A 242 17.60 -34.08 4.71
CA THR A 242 18.59 -33.10 4.29
C THR A 242 18.89 -33.31 2.82
N LEU A 243 18.73 -32.26 2.03
CA LEU A 243 19.00 -32.24 0.60
C LEU A 243 20.51 -32.16 0.30
N PRO A 244 20.94 -32.50 -0.93
CA PRO A 244 22.34 -32.42 -1.34
C PRO A 244 22.95 -31.01 -1.25
N ASP A 245 22.12 -29.96 -1.31
CA ASP A 245 22.51 -28.56 -1.16
C ASP A 245 22.64 -28.12 0.32
N GLY A 246 22.41 -29.03 1.26
CA GLY A 246 22.50 -28.78 2.69
C GLY A 246 21.24 -28.16 3.31
N GLN A 247 20.14 -28.04 2.57
CA GLN A 247 18.85 -27.57 3.10
C GLN A 247 18.06 -28.71 3.73
N VAL A 248 17.18 -28.40 4.69
CA VAL A 248 16.28 -29.39 5.31
C VAL A 248 14.84 -29.12 4.92
N GLN A 249 14.12 -30.18 4.54
CA GLN A 249 12.72 -30.11 4.16
C GLN A 249 11.94 -31.32 4.64
N PHE A 250 10.61 -31.22 4.68
CA PHE A 250 9.76 -32.39 4.84
C PHE A 250 9.72 -33.19 3.55
N ARG A 251 9.72 -34.52 3.67
CA ARG A 251 9.63 -35.43 2.52
C ARG A 251 8.29 -35.32 1.79
N ARG A 252 7.25 -34.83 2.48
CA ARG A 252 5.88 -34.76 1.98
C ARG A 252 5.51 -33.33 1.62
N VAL A 253 5.05 -33.15 0.40
CA VAL A 253 4.55 -31.87 -0.10
C VAL A 253 3.38 -31.39 0.76
N GLY A 254 3.43 -30.13 1.18
CA GLY A 254 2.37 -29.47 1.96
C GLY A 254 2.33 -29.83 3.45
N TYR A 255 3.19 -30.73 3.91
CA TYR A 255 3.24 -31.12 5.32
C TYR A 255 3.71 -29.96 6.22
N ASP A 256 4.62 -29.11 5.73
CA ASP A 256 5.03 -27.88 6.42
C ASP A 256 3.84 -26.96 6.74
N ARG A 257 2.97 -26.72 5.74
CA ARG A 257 1.78 -25.88 5.92
C ARG A 257 0.82 -26.51 6.93
N ALA A 258 0.55 -27.81 6.79
CA ALA A 258 -0.33 -28.53 7.70
C ALA A 258 0.16 -28.50 9.16
N VAL A 259 1.49 -28.59 9.38
CA VAL A 259 2.10 -28.38 10.70
C VAL A 259 1.81 -26.97 11.22
N ARG A 260 2.11 -25.92 10.45
CA ARG A 260 1.85 -24.54 10.87
C ARG A 260 0.37 -24.33 11.20
N ASP A 261 -0.52 -24.82 10.34
CA ASP A 261 -1.96 -24.72 10.51
C ASP A 261 -2.42 -25.39 11.81
N HIS A 262 -1.87 -26.57 12.13
CA HIS A 262 -2.19 -27.29 13.35
C HIS A 262 -1.80 -26.49 14.60
N PHE A 263 -0.55 -26.03 14.69
CA PHE A 263 -0.08 -25.27 15.85
C PHE A 263 -0.89 -24.00 16.06
N TRP A 264 -1.15 -23.24 14.99
CA TRP A 264 -1.93 -22.01 15.11
C TRP A 264 -3.41 -22.28 15.43
N THR A 265 -4.00 -23.37 14.93
CA THR A 265 -5.43 -23.66 15.15
C THR A 265 -5.69 -24.24 16.54
N PHE A 266 -4.87 -25.20 16.97
CA PHE A 266 -5.14 -26.02 18.15
C PHE A 266 -4.36 -25.59 19.41
N LEU A 267 -3.42 -24.64 19.30
CA LEU A 267 -2.71 -24.07 20.45
C LEU A 267 -2.86 -22.54 20.50
N PRO A 268 -4.09 -22.02 20.69
CA PRO A 268 -4.35 -20.58 20.68
C PRO A 268 -3.67 -19.82 21.84
N ASP A 269 -3.42 -20.51 22.95
CA ASP A 269 -2.85 -19.99 24.19
C ASP A 269 -1.38 -19.60 24.06
N ILE A 270 -0.64 -20.19 23.12
CA ILE A 270 0.79 -19.91 22.90
C ILE A 270 1.06 -18.92 21.75
N ARG A 271 0.05 -18.42 21.04
CA ARG A 271 0.26 -17.61 19.82
C ARG A 271 1.12 -16.36 20.05
N ARG A 272 0.99 -15.70 21.21
CA ARG A 272 1.85 -14.56 21.57
C ARG A 272 3.31 -14.97 21.75
N GLN A 273 3.54 -16.11 22.41
CA GLN A 273 4.87 -16.70 22.57
C GLN A 273 5.45 -17.10 21.22
N LEU A 274 4.63 -17.60 20.28
CA LEU A 274 5.05 -17.89 18.90
C LEU A 274 5.45 -16.62 18.13
N ARG A 275 4.74 -15.49 18.33
CA ARG A 275 5.13 -14.19 17.78
C ARG A 275 6.49 -13.73 18.31
N ASP A 276 6.67 -13.78 19.63
CA ASP A 276 7.91 -13.35 20.28
C ASP A 276 9.10 -14.25 19.88
N TRP A 277 8.85 -15.56 19.77
CA TRP A 277 9.79 -16.54 19.23
C TRP A 277 10.20 -16.22 17.81
N PHE A 278 9.23 -16.02 16.93
CA PHE A 278 9.49 -15.70 15.54
C PHE A 278 10.30 -14.41 15.39
N GLY A 279 9.91 -13.37 16.14
CA GLY A 279 10.64 -12.10 16.21
C GLY A 279 12.10 -12.28 16.62
N THR A 280 12.37 -13.16 17.58
CA THR A 280 13.73 -13.50 18.04
C THR A 280 14.52 -14.22 16.96
N CYS A 281 13.93 -15.24 16.32
CA CYS A 281 14.60 -16.01 15.27
C CYS A 281 15.07 -15.14 14.11
N LEU A 282 14.28 -14.15 13.69
CA LEU A 282 14.66 -13.27 12.58
C LEU A 282 15.82 -12.33 12.91
N THR A 283 16.10 -12.08 14.19
CA THR A 283 17.29 -11.31 14.54
C THR A 283 18.56 -12.05 14.16
N GLU A 284 18.56 -13.38 14.02
CA GLU A 284 19.77 -14.17 13.88
C GLU A 284 20.55 -13.92 12.57
N PRO A 285 21.89 -13.76 12.64
CA PRO A 285 22.69 -13.36 11.48
C PRO A 285 22.90 -14.49 10.47
N THR A 286 22.59 -15.74 10.84
CA THR A 286 22.74 -16.95 10.02
C THR A 286 21.66 -17.08 8.95
N LEU A 287 20.54 -16.36 9.09
CA LEU A 287 19.46 -16.38 8.13
C LEU A 287 19.78 -15.51 6.90
N THR A 288 19.71 -16.12 5.72
CA THR A 288 19.80 -15.36 4.47
C THR A 288 18.55 -14.49 4.29
N GLN A 289 18.64 -13.44 3.48
CA GLN A 289 17.48 -12.60 3.16
C GLN A 289 16.34 -13.40 2.51
N LEU A 290 16.66 -14.41 1.69
CA LEU A 290 15.67 -15.28 1.07
C LEU A 290 14.92 -16.11 2.11
N ASP A 291 15.64 -16.65 3.10
CA ASP A 291 15.04 -17.46 4.16
C ASP A 291 14.15 -16.63 5.08
N ARG A 292 14.60 -15.41 5.46
CA ARG A 292 13.78 -14.48 6.25
C ARG A 292 12.49 -14.14 5.52
N ARG A 293 12.58 -13.79 4.23
CA ARG A 293 11.41 -13.45 3.41
C ARG A 293 10.36 -14.56 3.39
N LYS A 294 10.79 -15.81 3.16
CA LYS A 294 9.89 -16.99 3.18
C LYS A 294 9.31 -17.23 4.57
N ALA A 295 10.11 -17.05 5.63
CA ALA A 295 9.66 -17.23 6.99
C ALA A 295 8.61 -16.16 7.39
N VAL A 296 8.80 -14.91 6.95
CA VAL A 296 7.84 -13.81 7.12
C VAL A 296 6.51 -14.11 6.42
N GLU A 297 6.55 -14.58 5.17
CA GLU A 297 5.35 -15.01 4.43
C GLU A 297 4.56 -16.08 5.20
N ARG A 298 5.26 -17.11 5.68
CA ARG A 298 4.64 -18.21 6.44
C ARG A 298 4.05 -17.73 7.77
N PHE A 299 4.73 -16.80 8.47
CA PHE A 299 4.22 -16.27 9.74
C PHE A 299 3.00 -15.37 9.53
N ALA A 300 3.04 -14.52 8.49
CA ALA A 300 1.94 -13.66 8.11
C ALA A 300 0.71 -14.46 7.71
N GLU A 301 0.89 -15.51 6.90
CA GLU A 301 -0.18 -16.45 6.53
C GLU A 301 -0.94 -16.94 7.78
N GLN A 302 -0.22 -17.40 8.80
CA GLN A 302 -0.83 -17.97 10.00
C GLN A 302 -1.46 -16.93 10.92
N SER A 303 -0.81 -15.77 11.07
CA SER A 303 -1.32 -14.67 11.89
C SER A 303 -2.62 -14.11 11.31
N LEU A 304 -2.66 -13.88 10.00
CA LEU A 304 -3.84 -13.36 9.30
C LEU A 304 -4.97 -14.40 9.25
N ARG A 305 -4.66 -15.67 8.92
CA ARG A 305 -5.67 -16.76 8.91
C ARG A 305 -6.36 -16.95 10.25
N THR A 306 -5.67 -16.69 11.35
CA THR A 306 -6.22 -16.84 12.72
C THR A 306 -6.77 -15.55 13.31
N GLY A 307 -6.91 -14.49 12.52
CA GLY A 307 -7.50 -13.22 12.95
C GLY A 307 -6.62 -12.45 13.93
N ARG A 308 -5.29 -12.51 13.76
CA ARG A 308 -4.30 -11.80 14.59
C ARG A 308 -3.42 -10.84 13.77
N PRO A 309 -4.00 -9.89 13.01
CA PRO A 309 -3.23 -8.92 12.24
C PRO A 309 -2.30 -8.06 13.14
N GLU A 310 -2.67 -7.88 14.41
CA GLU A 310 -1.90 -7.07 15.36
C GLU A 310 -0.51 -7.64 15.66
N ASP A 311 -0.31 -8.95 15.49
CA ASP A 311 1.00 -9.58 15.69
C ASP A 311 2.01 -9.10 14.64
N LEU A 312 1.56 -8.85 13.40
CA LEU A 312 2.41 -8.34 12.32
C LEU A 312 2.74 -6.87 12.51
N THR A 313 1.77 -6.05 12.90
CA THR A 313 2.01 -4.63 13.20
C THR A 313 2.93 -4.47 14.40
N TRP A 314 2.82 -5.36 15.40
CA TRP A 314 3.72 -5.40 16.54
C TRP A 314 5.15 -5.74 16.11
N LEU A 315 5.35 -6.76 15.25
CA LEU A 315 6.68 -7.11 14.75
C LEU A 315 7.31 -5.98 13.94
N ALA A 316 6.55 -5.30 13.08
CA ALA A 316 7.02 -4.15 12.32
C ALA A 316 7.54 -3.02 13.23
N ASP A 317 6.79 -2.69 14.29
CA ASP A 317 7.23 -1.71 15.28
C ASP A 317 8.49 -2.19 16.03
N GLN A 318 8.52 -3.44 16.51
CA GLN A 318 9.67 -3.97 17.25
C GLN A 318 10.96 -3.98 16.42
N TRP A 319 10.89 -4.43 15.17
CA TRP A 319 12.05 -4.52 14.28
C TRP A 319 12.60 -3.18 13.82
N THR A 320 11.89 -2.09 14.11
CA THR A 320 12.29 -0.73 13.71
C THR A 320 12.62 0.16 14.92
N ARG A 321 12.56 -0.38 16.14
CA ARG A 321 12.99 0.33 17.35
C ARG A 321 14.50 0.58 17.37
N ARG A 322 14.91 1.57 18.16
CA ARG A 322 16.33 1.91 18.34
C ARG A 322 17.10 0.69 18.85
N GLY A 323 18.19 0.35 18.17
CA GLY A 323 19.03 -0.82 18.49
C GLY A 323 18.62 -2.11 17.77
N ALA A 324 17.51 -2.11 17.02
CA ALA A 324 17.19 -3.21 16.11
C ALA A 324 18.22 -3.32 14.98
N ARG A 325 18.37 -4.53 14.44
CA ARG A 325 19.35 -4.80 13.37
C ARG A 325 18.85 -4.19 12.06
N ALA A 326 19.72 -3.46 11.36
CA ALA A 326 19.36 -2.71 10.15
C ALA A 326 18.72 -3.59 9.05
N HIS A 327 19.09 -4.87 8.95
CA HIS A 327 18.52 -5.77 7.94
C HIS A 327 17.04 -6.10 8.17
N LEU A 328 16.50 -5.89 9.38
CA LEU A 328 15.11 -6.16 9.72
C LEU A 328 14.14 -5.10 9.20
N VAL A 329 14.64 -3.96 8.73
CA VAL A 329 13.81 -2.90 8.11
C VAL A 329 13.07 -3.44 6.88
N ALA A 330 13.74 -4.27 6.07
CA ALA A 330 13.12 -4.92 4.92
C ALA A 330 12.05 -5.94 5.34
N ASP A 331 12.31 -6.70 6.40
CA ASP A 331 11.36 -7.68 6.95
C ASP A 331 10.12 -6.98 7.56
N ALA A 332 10.32 -5.82 8.21
CA ALA A 332 9.25 -4.97 8.72
C ALA A 332 8.37 -4.39 7.59
N ALA A 333 8.96 -3.96 6.48
CA ALA A 333 8.21 -3.54 5.31
C ALA A 333 7.39 -4.69 4.72
N GLN A 334 7.97 -5.90 4.68
CA GLN A 334 7.30 -7.08 4.14
C GLN A 334 6.07 -7.50 4.97
N VAL A 335 6.16 -7.53 6.32
CA VAL A 335 4.99 -7.90 7.14
C VAL A 335 3.83 -6.91 6.95
N LEU A 336 4.12 -5.62 6.79
CA LEU A 336 3.10 -4.61 6.52
C LEU A 336 2.52 -4.77 5.11
N ALA A 337 3.36 -5.08 4.12
CA ALA A 337 2.91 -5.32 2.75
C ALA A 337 1.97 -6.53 2.65
N LEU A 338 2.32 -7.65 3.30
CA LEU A 338 1.47 -8.84 3.37
C LEU A 338 0.14 -8.56 4.08
N GLY A 339 0.15 -7.71 5.11
CA GLY A 339 -1.06 -7.27 5.78
C GLY A 339 -1.95 -6.38 4.90
N LEU A 340 -1.36 -5.48 4.13
CA LEU A 340 -2.05 -4.59 3.18
C LEU A 340 -2.71 -5.36 2.03
N ASP A 341 -2.04 -6.40 1.53
CA ASP A 341 -2.52 -7.25 0.43
C ASP A 341 -3.56 -8.29 0.89
N HIS A 342 -3.89 -8.35 2.19
CA HIS A 342 -4.85 -9.31 2.72
C HIS A 342 -6.30 -8.83 2.63
N ASP A 343 -7.15 -9.59 1.93
CA ASP A 343 -8.56 -9.25 1.65
C ASP A 343 -9.35 -8.76 2.88
N GLN A 344 -9.24 -9.45 4.02
CA GLN A 344 -10.03 -9.14 5.23
C GLN A 344 -9.37 -8.13 6.16
N HIS A 345 -8.06 -7.93 6.04
CA HIS A 345 -7.29 -7.19 7.06
C HIS A 345 -6.59 -5.95 6.50
N GLY A 346 -6.53 -5.79 5.17
CA GLY A 346 -5.87 -4.65 4.52
C GLY A 346 -6.32 -3.31 5.06
N ARG A 347 -7.62 -3.14 5.34
CA ARG A 347 -8.16 -1.92 5.95
C ARG A 347 -7.57 -1.62 7.33
N ALA A 348 -7.43 -2.63 8.19
CA ALA A 348 -6.82 -2.47 9.51
C ALA A 348 -5.35 -2.02 9.40
N PHE A 349 -4.60 -2.56 8.44
CA PHE A 349 -3.22 -2.12 8.17
C PHE A 349 -3.17 -0.69 7.63
N ARG A 350 -4.06 -0.30 6.71
CA ARG A 350 -4.13 1.08 6.20
C ARG A 350 -4.44 2.09 7.30
N GLN A 351 -5.28 1.72 8.26
CA GLN A 351 -5.56 2.54 9.45
C GLN A 351 -4.34 2.64 10.37
N GLN A 352 -3.73 1.50 10.73
CA GLN A 352 -2.55 1.50 11.60
C GLN A 352 -1.38 2.32 11.01
N ILE A 353 -1.16 2.22 9.69
CA ILE A 353 -0.14 3.02 8.99
C ILE A 353 -0.47 4.52 9.04
N TYR A 354 -1.75 4.90 8.92
CA TYR A 354 -2.17 6.28 9.10
C TYR A 354 -1.92 6.78 10.52
N ASP A 355 -2.28 5.98 11.52
CA ASP A 355 -2.07 6.32 12.94
C ASP A 355 -0.57 6.52 13.23
N TRP A 356 0.29 5.67 12.69
CA TRP A 356 1.74 5.85 12.80
C TRP A 356 2.28 7.05 12.00
N ALA A 357 1.77 7.32 10.79
CA ALA A 357 2.19 8.48 9.99
C ALA A 357 1.82 9.81 10.66
N THR A 358 0.71 9.81 11.42
CA THR A 358 0.21 10.98 12.15
C THR A 358 0.68 11.04 13.59
N SER A 359 1.35 10.02 14.13
CA SER A 359 1.89 10.04 15.48
C SER A 359 3.28 10.69 15.55
N THR A 360 3.51 11.46 16.62
CA THR A 360 4.84 12.00 16.94
C THR A 360 5.74 10.97 17.61
N GLU A 361 5.17 9.89 18.15
CA GLU A 361 5.87 8.85 18.92
C GLU A 361 6.47 7.76 18.02
N THR A 362 6.06 7.72 16.74
CA THR A 362 6.57 6.77 15.75
C THR A 362 8.08 6.88 15.58
N SER A 363 8.78 5.76 15.72
CA SER A 363 10.24 5.69 15.64
C SER A 363 10.76 6.10 14.25
N PRO A 364 11.99 6.64 14.13
CA PRO A 364 12.58 6.97 12.84
C PRO A 364 12.66 5.77 11.89
N GLY A 365 13.05 4.59 12.40
CA GLY A 365 13.11 3.36 11.61
C GLY A 365 11.73 2.94 11.10
N LEU A 366 10.68 3.11 11.92
CA LEU A 366 9.32 2.79 11.48
C LEU A 366 8.88 3.77 10.40
N LYS A 367 9.18 5.07 10.55
CA LYS A 367 8.89 6.07 9.51
C LYS A 367 9.56 5.74 8.17
N GLU A 368 10.80 5.24 8.17
CA GLU A 368 11.47 4.78 6.95
C GLU A 368 10.72 3.60 6.30
N VAL A 369 10.29 2.62 7.10
CA VAL A 369 9.44 1.53 6.61
C VAL A 369 8.12 2.06 6.04
N LEU A 370 7.46 3.01 6.71
CA LEU A 370 6.20 3.58 6.20
C LEU A 370 6.38 4.30 4.86
N ILE A 371 7.52 4.98 4.64
CA ILE A 371 7.81 5.62 3.34
C ILE A 371 7.87 4.56 2.23
N VAL A 372 8.56 3.45 2.47
CA VAL A 372 8.68 2.34 1.50
C VAL A 372 7.31 1.71 1.26
N VAL A 373 6.60 1.32 2.33
CA VAL A 373 5.30 0.67 2.22
C VAL A 373 4.26 1.56 1.53
N CYS A 374 4.23 2.86 1.85
CA CYS A 374 3.33 3.79 1.19
C CYS A 374 3.67 3.97 -0.29
N SER A 375 4.94 4.15 -0.63
CA SER A 375 5.36 4.45 -2.01
C SER A 375 5.41 3.24 -2.94
N GLU A 376 5.65 2.04 -2.42
CA GLU A 376 5.81 0.82 -3.25
C GLU A 376 4.63 -0.14 -3.16
N THR A 377 3.98 -0.26 -2.01
CA THR A 377 2.86 -1.20 -1.81
C THR A 377 1.52 -0.49 -1.91
N MET A 378 1.25 0.47 -1.03
CA MET A 378 -0.04 1.16 -1.00
C MET A 378 -0.28 1.97 -2.27
N ALA A 379 0.73 2.62 -2.84
CA ALA A 379 0.56 3.40 -4.06
C ALA A 379 0.00 2.62 -5.26
N ARG A 380 0.18 1.28 -5.29
CA ARG A 380 -0.31 0.43 -6.40
C ARG A 380 -1.83 0.24 -6.38
N SER A 381 -2.44 0.23 -5.19
CA SER A 381 -3.87 -0.06 -5.02
C SER A 381 -4.65 1.09 -4.39
N HIS A 382 -4.01 1.90 -3.55
CA HIS A 382 -4.60 3.01 -2.79
C HIS A 382 -3.70 4.28 -2.86
N PRO A 383 -3.43 4.83 -4.06
CA PRO A 383 -2.50 5.95 -4.24
C PRO A 383 -2.88 7.22 -3.46
N ASP A 384 -4.17 7.52 -3.35
CA ASP A 384 -4.69 8.66 -2.57
C ASP A 384 -4.34 8.56 -1.09
N GLN A 385 -4.54 7.37 -0.52
CA GLN A 385 -4.23 7.09 0.88
C GLN A 385 -2.71 7.13 1.12
N ALA A 386 -1.92 6.56 0.20
CA ALA A 386 -0.47 6.63 0.25
C ALA A 386 0.03 8.09 0.24
N LEU A 387 -0.54 8.94 -0.62
CA LEU A 387 -0.20 10.35 -0.73
C LEU A 387 -0.45 11.10 0.58
N VAL A 388 -1.60 10.86 1.23
CA VAL A 388 -1.91 11.46 2.53
C VAL A 388 -0.89 11.07 3.60
N ARG A 389 -0.55 9.78 3.70
CA ARG A 389 0.40 9.25 4.68
C ARG A 389 1.81 9.80 4.45
N LEU A 390 2.28 9.80 3.20
CA LEU A 390 3.57 10.40 2.81
C LEU A 390 3.60 11.90 3.12
N HIS A 391 2.50 12.62 2.92
CA HIS A 391 2.41 14.02 3.29
C HIS A 391 2.55 14.25 4.81
N HIS A 392 1.89 13.44 5.64
CA HIS A 392 2.08 13.51 7.09
C HIS A 392 3.53 13.21 7.51
N LEU A 393 4.17 12.22 6.89
CA LEU A 393 5.57 11.88 7.12
C LEU A 393 6.50 13.03 6.71
N ALA A 394 6.29 13.63 5.53
CA ALA A 394 7.06 14.76 5.04
C ALA A 394 6.94 16.01 5.93
N ARG A 395 5.78 16.21 6.58
CA ARG A 395 5.55 17.30 7.55
C ARG A 395 6.26 17.10 8.88
N ARG A 396 6.30 15.86 9.38
CA ARG A 396 6.59 15.54 10.79
C ARG A 396 7.91 14.82 11.02
N ALA A 397 8.52 14.26 9.97
CA ALA A 397 9.84 13.66 10.07
C ALA A 397 10.95 14.72 10.15
N ASN A 398 12.13 14.29 10.56
CA ASN A 398 13.34 15.13 10.66
C ASN A 398 14.51 14.46 9.93
N GLY A 399 15.53 15.25 9.58
CA GLY A 399 16.76 14.75 8.96
C GLY A 399 16.51 14.00 7.64
N GLN A 400 17.23 12.90 7.42
CA GLN A 400 17.14 12.11 6.19
C GLN A 400 15.75 11.52 5.95
N VAL A 401 15.04 11.13 7.02
CA VAL A 401 13.67 10.58 6.90
C VAL A 401 12.72 11.59 6.28
N ARG A 402 12.87 12.89 6.61
CA ARG A 402 12.08 13.96 6.00
C ARG A 402 12.36 14.09 4.50
N VAL A 403 13.64 14.09 4.12
CA VAL A 403 14.05 14.18 2.71
C VAL A 403 13.49 13.01 1.91
N ASN A 404 13.61 11.79 2.43
CA ASN A 404 13.08 10.59 1.79
C ASN A 404 11.54 10.64 1.65
N ALA A 405 10.83 11.12 2.67
CA ALA A 405 9.37 11.26 2.63
C ALA A 405 8.93 12.32 1.61
N GLN A 406 9.63 13.46 1.54
CA GLN A 406 9.38 14.51 0.55
C GLN A 406 9.60 13.99 -0.86
N ASP A 407 10.72 13.30 -1.12
CA ASP A 407 11.02 12.75 -2.45
C ASP A 407 9.98 11.71 -2.88
N ALA A 408 9.62 10.78 -1.98
CA ALA A 408 8.58 9.78 -2.25
C ALA A 408 7.21 10.43 -2.51
N LEU A 409 6.83 11.45 -1.73
CA LEU A 409 5.59 12.20 -1.91
C LEU A 409 5.55 12.90 -3.28
N LEU A 410 6.62 13.62 -3.64
CA LEU A 410 6.71 14.35 -4.89
C LEU A 410 6.69 13.41 -6.09
N ARG A 411 7.36 12.26 -6.00
CA ARG A 411 7.36 11.23 -7.04
C ARG A 411 5.96 10.65 -7.25
N LEU A 412 5.26 10.32 -6.17
CA LEU A 412 3.88 9.82 -6.23
C LEU A 412 2.91 10.88 -6.77
N ALA A 413 3.04 12.13 -6.32
CA ALA A 413 2.21 13.22 -6.84
C ALA A 413 2.43 13.39 -8.36
N LYS A 414 3.68 13.35 -8.83
CA LYS A 414 4.01 13.53 -10.26
C LYS A 414 3.63 12.33 -11.14
N SER A 415 3.32 11.16 -10.59
CA SER A 415 2.95 10.00 -11.40
C SER A 415 1.52 10.07 -11.95
N ASP A 416 0.67 10.93 -11.38
CA ASP A 416 -0.73 11.08 -11.77
C ASP A 416 -1.17 12.54 -11.55
N SER A 417 -1.69 13.20 -12.59
CA SER A 417 -2.16 14.58 -12.51
C SER A 417 -3.22 14.79 -11.43
N ARG A 418 -4.07 13.80 -11.18
CA ARG A 418 -5.08 13.85 -10.13
C ARG A 418 -4.44 13.89 -8.73
N LEU A 419 -3.45 13.03 -8.48
CA LEU A 419 -2.70 13.01 -7.21
C LEU A 419 -1.93 14.31 -7.00
N TYR A 420 -1.37 14.86 -8.07
CA TYR A 420 -0.72 16.16 -8.05
C TYR A 420 -1.67 17.29 -7.62
N LEU A 421 -2.87 17.34 -8.20
CA LEU A 421 -3.91 18.30 -7.82
C LEU A 421 -4.37 18.11 -6.37
N ARG A 422 -4.57 16.86 -5.96
CA ARG A 422 -4.93 16.51 -4.57
C ARG A 422 -3.87 16.98 -3.58
N LEU A 423 -2.58 16.81 -3.89
CA LEU A 423 -1.51 17.32 -3.05
C LEU A 423 -1.54 18.85 -2.96
N LEU A 424 -1.73 19.54 -4.08
CA LEU A 424 -1.81 20.99 -4.12
C LEU A 424 -2.96 21.53 -3.26
N ASP A 425 -4.15 20.92 -3.37
CA ASP A 425 -5.31 21.30 -2.55
C ASP A 425 -4.99 21.15 -1.05
N ARG A 426 -4.46 19.98 -0.65
CA ARG A 426 -4.04 19.71 0.74
C ARG A 426 -3.02 20.71 1.27
N LEU A 427 -2.04 21.09 0.45
CA LEU A 427 -1.04 22.09 0.81
C LEU A 427 -1.67 23.47 0.96
N SER A 428 -2.58 23.83 0.06
CA SER A 428 -3.27 25.12 0.09
C SER A 428 -4.07 25.30 1.39
N VAL A 429 -4.79 24.26 1.83
CA VAL A 429 -5.51 24.24 3.11
C VAL A 429 -4.55 24.35 4.30
N GLY A 430 -3.47 23.55 4.31
CA GLY A 430 -2.48 23.56 5.40
C GLY A 430 -1.73 24.89 5.54
N ILE A 431 -1.39 25.52 4.41
CA ILE A 431 -0.77 26.84 4.34
C ILE A 431 -1.73 27.92 4.85
N GLY A 432 -3.01 27.87 4.43
CA GLY A 432 -4.05 28.80 4.89
C GLY A 432 -4.23 28.76 6.41
N GLN A 433 -4.16 27.57 7.00
CA GLN A 433 -4.21 27.37 8.45
C GLN A 433 -2.89 27.69 9.18
N ARG A 434 -1.79 27.93 8.43
CA ARG A 434 -0.44 28.22 8.95
C ARG A 434 0.10 27.18 9.94
N GLN A 435 -0.34 25.93 9.80
CA GLN A 435 -0.09 24.90 10.81
C GLN A 435 1.33 24.31 10.71
N TRP A 436 1.89 24.17 9.50
CA TRP A 436 3.16 23.49 9.26
C TRP A 436 4.09 24.31 8.36
N ALA A 437 5.32 24.57 8.82
CA ALA A 437 6.33 25.24 8.01
C ALA A 437 6.75 24.42 6.78
N ALA A 438 6.70 23.09 6.89
CA ALA A 438 7.02 22.14 5.83
C ALA A 438 6.09 22.26 4.62
N ASP A 439 4.85 22.71 4.81
CA ASP A 439 3.88 22.84 3.70
C ASP A 439 4.30 23.94 2.72
N PHE A 440 4.98 24.98 3.20
CA PHE A 440 5.54 26.00 2.33
C PHE A 440 6.66 25.42 1.46
N GLU A 441 7.57 24.63 2.05
CA GLU A 441 8.66 23.99 1.31
C GLU A 441 8.12 22.98 0.29
N LEU A 442 7.15 22.16 0.69
CA LEU A 442 6.47 21.21 -0.18
C LEU A 442 5.72 21.91 -1.32
N PHE A 443 4.98 22.99 -1.04
CA PHE A 443 4.32 23.77 -2.06
C PHE A 443 5.31 24.34 -3.06
N LEU A 444 6.42 24.92 -2.62
CA LEU A 444 7.43 25.46 -3.52
C LEU A 444 8.08 24.36 -4.39
N ALA A 445 8.19 23.14 -3.90
CA ALA A 445 8.69 22.00 -4.66
C ALA A 445 7.66 21.41 -5.65
N VAL A 446 6.37 21.59 -5.37
CA VAL A 446 5.25 21.11 -6.21
C VAL A 446 4.82 22.15 -7.23
N ALA A 447 4.84 23.45 -6.91
CA ALA A 447 4.26 24.52 -7.72
C ALA A 447 4.98 24.71 -9.06
N ASP A 448 4.56 23.93 -10.06
CA ASP A 448 5.10 23.94 -11.41
C ASP A 448 4.14 24.68 -12.37
N PRO A 449 4.54 25.82 -12.93
CA PRO A 449 3.69 26.63 -13.82
C PRO A 449 3.38 25.91 -15.15
N THR A 450 4.17 24.90 -15.53
CA THR A 450 3.96 24.16 -16.79
C THR A 450 2.87 23.09 -16.66
N LEU A 451 2.68 22.55 -15.45
CA LEU A 451 1.73 21.46 -15.18
C LEU A 451 0.35 21.95 -14.70
N LEU A 452 0.27 23.16 -14.13
CA LEU A 452 -0.87 23.56 -13.29
C LEU A 452 -1.85 24.55 -13.94
N ILE A 453 -1.60 24.94 -15.18
CA ILE A 453 -2.29 26.07 -15.79
C ILE A 453 -3.32 25.56 -16.81
N GLY A 454 -4.53 25.31 -16.33
CA GLY A 454 -5.66 24.90 -17.19
C GLY A 454 -7.01 24.91 -16.49
N SER A 455 -7.05 24.58 -15.19
CA SER A 455 -8.28 24.58 -14.39
C SER A 455 -8.41 25.83 -13.51
N ARG A 456 -9.65 26.30 -13.31
CA ARG A 456 -9.96 27.42 -12.41
C ARG A 456 -9.62 27.09 -10.95
N ALA A 457 -10.01 25.91 -10.46
CA ALA A 457 -9.75 25.49 -9.09
C ALA A 457 -8.24 25.50 -8.78
N VAL A 458 -7.44 25.01 -9.72
CA VAL A 458 -5.96 24.98 -9.59
C VAL A 458 -5.38 26.38 -9.48
N ARG A 459 -5.88 27.32 -10.28
CA ARG A 459 -5.46 28.74 -10.20
C ARG A 459 -5.85 29.37 -8.86
N GLU A 460 -7.00 29.03 -8.30
CA GLU A 460 -7.45 29.51 -6.99
C GLU A 460 -6.61 28.92 -5.84
N SER A 461 -6.24 27.64 -5.88
CA SER A 461 -5.33 27.03 -4.91
C SER A 461 -3.90 27.59 -5.01
N LEU A 462 -3.41 27.86 -6.23
CA LEU A 462 -2.08 28.45 -6.48
C LEU A 462 -1.99 29.89 -5.97
N THR A 463 -2.81 30.78 -6.54
CA THR A 463 -3.68 31.68 -5.77
C THR A 463 -3.30 31.94 -4.31
N MET A 464 -4.10 31.29 -3.48
CA MET A 464 -4.06 31.31 -2.03
C MET A 464 -2.69 30.91 -1.46
N SER A 465 -2.06 29.88 -2.03
CA SER A 465 -0.78 29.36 -1.54
C SER A 465 0.35 30.38 -1.77
N TRP A 466 0.43 30.98 -2.95
CA TRP A 466 1.37 32.04 -3.27
C TRP A 466 1.15 33.29 -2.41
N THR A 467 -0.10 33.68 -2.12
CA THR A 467 -0.38 34.80 -1.20
C THR A 467 0.27 34.59 0.16
N ALA A 468 0.19 33.38 0.70
CA ALA A 468 0.78 33.05 1.98
C ALA A 468 2.31 32.95 1.92
N VAL A 469 2.87 32.38 0.84
CA VAL A 469 4.32 32.28 0.61
C VAL A 469 4.97 33.65 0.47
N LEU A 470 4.41 34.55 -0.35
CA LEU A 470 5.00 35.86 -0.66
C LEU A 470 5.07 36.79 0.57
N ARG A 471 4.28 36.51 1.61
CA ARG A 471 4.37 37.21 2.91
C ARG A 471 5.57 36.78 3.76
N ARG A 472 6.30 35.74 3.36
CA ARG A 472 7.54 35.30 4.01
C ARG A 472 8.76 36.08 3.50
N PRO A 473 9.91 36.03 4.19
CA PRO A 473 11.13 36.71 3.74
C PRO A 473 11.51 36.32 2.30
N THR A 474 11.90 37.31 1.49
CA THR A 474 12.16 37.15 0.05
C THR A 474 13.12 36.02 -0.30
N GLY A 475 14.12 35.76 0.55
CA GLY A 475 15.07 34.66 0.34
C GLY A 475 14.43 33.26 0.28
N SER A 476 13.24 33.07 0.85
CA SER A 476 12.53 31.79 0.85
C SER A 476 11.77 31.49 -0.45
N TRP A 477 11.49 32.49 -1.29
CA TRP A 477 10.66 32.33 -2.48
C TRP A 477 11.24 32.95 -3.76
N ALA A 478 12.33 33.71 -3.69
CA ALA A 478 12.93 34.36 -4.86
C ALA A 478 13.34 33.37 -5.97
N ALA A 479 14.01 32.26 -5.61
CA ALA A 479 14.41 31.25 -6.59
C ALA A 479 13.21 30.52 -7.22
N PRO A 480 12.20 30.05 -6.45
CA PRO A 480 10.96 29.51 -7.03
C PRO A 480 10.22 30.48 -7.96
N VAL A 481 10.17 31.78 -7.62
CA VAL A 481 9.59 32.80 -8.51
C VAL A 481 10.41 32.92 -9.80
N GLY A 482 11.75 32.84 -9.72
CA GLY A 482 12.62 32.76 -10.90
C GLY A 482 12.21 31.63 -11.85
N HIS A 483 11.98 30.42 -11.32
CA HIS A 483 11.50 29.29 -12.12
C HIS A 483 10.15 29.55 -12.80
N TRP A 484 9.25 30.26 -12.13
CA TRP A 484 7.98 30.69 -12.72
C TRP A 484 8.16 31.71 -13.85
N LEU A 485 9.13 32.60 -13.71
CA LEU A 485 9.48 33.57 -14.76
C LEU A 485 10.18 32.87 -15.94
N ASP A 486 11.00 31.85 -15.70
CA ASP A 486 11.61 31.02 -16.76
C ASP A 486 10.52 30.37 -17.63
N ALA A 487 9.47 29.82 -17.00
CA ALA A 487 8.34 29.22 -17.72
C ALA A 487 7.55 30.24 -18.56
N CYS A 488 7.58 31.53 -18.19
CA CYS A 488 6.96 32.62 -18.97
C CYS A 488 7.67 32.90 -20.30
N ALA A 489 8.82 32.28 -20.56
CA ALA A 489 9.45 32.28 -21.87
C ALA A 489 8.54 31.65 -22.94
N ASP A 490 7.75 30.64 -22.57
CA ASP A 490 6.66 30.15 -23.41
C ASP A 490 5.41 31.05 -23.22
N HIS A 491 4.96 31.64 -24.32
CA HIS A 491 3.78 32.50 -24.36
C HIS A 491 2.51 31.82 -23.82
N ARG A 492 2.41 30.48 -23.89
CA ARG A 492 1.28 29.70 -23.36
C ARG A 492 1.17 29.80 -21.84
N HIS A 493 2.31 29.92 -21.14
CA HIS A 493 2.37 29.94 -19.68
C HIS A 493 2.53 31.35 -19.12
N ARG A 494 2.95 32.32 -19.94
CA ARG A 494 3.20 33.71 -19.52
C ARG A 494 2.00 34.37 -18.85
N ASP A 495 0.90 34.54 -19.57
CA ASP A 495 -0.24 35.29 -19.07
C ASP A 495 -0.85 34.68 -17.79
N PRO A 496 -1.07 33.35 -17.72
CA PRO A 496 -1.66 32.77 -16.52
C PRO A 496 -0.70 32.75 -15.32
N SER A 497 0.60 32.50 -15.52
CA SER A 497 1.58 32.48 -14.42
C SER A 497 1.70 33.88 -13.79
N LEU A 498 1.84 34.91 -14.62
CA LEU A 498 1.90 36.29 -14.14
C LEU A 498 0.59 36.71 -13.46
N THR A 499 -0.56 36.29 -13.99
CA THR A 499 -1.86 36.58 -13.38
C THR A 499 -1.97 35.98 -11.98
N ILE A 500 -1.51 34.74 -11.76
CA ILE A 500 -1.49 34.10 -10.44
C ILE A 500 -0.56 34.87 -9.47
N LEU A 501 0.67 35.17 -9.87
CA LEU A 501 1.63 35.86 -9.01
C LEU A 501 1.17 37.29 -8.64
N VAL A 502 0.56 38.00 -9.59
CA VAL A 502 0.01 39.34 -9.35
C VAL A 502 -1.21 39.28 -8.44
N ALA A 503 -2.16 38.37 -8.71
CA ALA A 503 -3.32 38.17 -7.85
C ALA A 503 -2.90 37.80 -6.42
N ALA A 504 -1.83 37.01 -6.27
CA ALA A 504 -1.31 36.61 -4.98
C ALA A 504 -0.78 37.77 -4.11
N CYS A 505 -0.33 38.86 -4.74
CA CYS A 505 0.21 40.05 -4.04
C CYS A 505 -0.69 41.28 -4.12
N ALA A 506 -1.84 41.23 -4.80
CA ALA A 506 -2.70 42.39 -5.08
C ALA A 506 -3.13 43.17 -3.82
N ALA A 507 -3.24 42.50 -2.67
CA ALA A 507 -3.63 43.12 -1.41
C ALA A 507 -2.51 43.87 -0.66
N ASP A 508 -1.24 43.75 -1.09
CA ASP A 508 -0.09 44.35 -0.39
C ASP A 508 0.95 44.90 -1.39
N SER A 509 0.98 46.22 -1.53
CA SER A 509 1.89 46.92 -2.46
C SER A 509 3.37 46.70 -2.15
N ARG A 510 3.74 46.43 -0.88
CA ARG A 510 5.13 46.11 -0.52
C ARG A 510 5.54 44.75 -1.09
N VAL A 511 4.65 43.77 -1.02
CA VAL A 511 4.86 42.45 -1.60
C VAL A 511 4.96 42.54 -3.12
N SER A 512 4.09 43.32 -3.77
CA SER A 512 4.20 43.58 -5.22
C SER A 512 5.54 44.21 -5.59
N GLY A 513 6.02 45.20 -4.81
CA GLY A 513 7.32 45.81 -5.02
C GLY A 513 8.49 44.83 -4.85
N HIS A 514 8.42 43.92 -3.88
CA HIS A 514 9.40 42.86 -3.72
C HIS A 514 9.38 41.86 -4.87
N LEU A 515 8.20 41.45 -5.34
CA LEU A 515 8.03 40.58 -6.50
C LEU A 515 8.66 41.20 -7.75
N TYR A 516 8.37 42.47 -8.02
CA TYR A 516 8.94 43.20 -9.15
C TYR A 516 10.48 43.31 -9.06
N ARG A 517 11.03 43.56 -7.86
CA ARG A 517 12.49 43.58 -7.65
C ARG A 517 13.14 42.22 -7.91
N VAL A 518 12.49 41.12 -7.53
CA VAL A 518 12.98 39.76 -7.85
C VAL A 518 12.95 39.54 -9.36
N ALA A 519 11.90 39.95 -10.05
CA ALA A 519 11.79 39.83 -11.50
C ALA A 519 12.87 40.65 -12.25
N LEU A 520 13.20 41.85 -11.78
CA LEU A 520 14.33 42.64 -12.32
C LEU A 520 15.69 41.97 -12.09
N GLY A 521 15.90 41.35 -10.93
CA GLY A 521 17.11 40.58 -10.64
C GLY A 521 17.24 39.35 -11.54
N TRP A 522 16.14 38.64 -11.75
CA TRP A 522 16.03 37.51 -12.68
C TRP A 522 16.37 37.92 -14.12
N GLN A 523 15.78 39.01 -14.63
CA GLN A 523 16.04 39.52 -15.99
C GLN A 523 17.52 39.84 -16.23
N ARG A 524 18.22 40.36 -15.21
CA ARG A 524 19.64 40.72 -15.28
C ARG A 524 20.59 39.53 -15.20
N SER A 525 20.08 38.33 -14.87
CA SER A 525 20.88 37.12 -14.83
C SER A 525 21.03 36.55 -16.25
N ASP A 526 22.28 36.30 -16.67
CA ASP A 526 22.75 36.04 -18.06
C ASP A 526 22.21 34.80 -18.79
N ALA A 527 21.14 34.16 -18.31
CA ALA A 527 20.67 32.86 -18.80
C ALA A 527 19.55 32.92 -19.87
N HIS A 528 19.16 34.10 -20.36
CA HIS A 528 17.89 34.27 -21.09
C HIS A 528 18.10 34.73 -22.54
N THR A 529 17.24 34.24 -23.44
CA THR A 529 17.18 34.73 -24.82
C THR A 529 16.96 36.25 -24.82
N PRO A 530 17.77 37.03 -25.57
CA PRO A 530 17.62 38.48 -25.64
C PRO A 530 16.18 38.87 -26.04
N GLY A 531 15.52 39.71 -25.24
CA GLY A 531 14.15 40.21 -25.49
C GLY A 531 13.06 39.57 -24.61
N THR A 532 13.04 38.24 -24.48
CA THR A 532 11.96 37.52 -23.78
C THR A 532 11.84 37.88 -22.29
N GLY A 533 12.97 38.11 -21.61
CA GLY A 533 13.00 38.52 -20.20
C GLY A 533 12.45 39.94 -20.00
N ALA A 534 12.77 40.87 -20.90
CA ALA A 534 12.29 42.25 -20.84
C ALA A 534 10.77 42.32 -21.04
N ASP A 535 10.24 41.57 -22.00
CA ASP A 535 8.80 41.48 -22.25
C ASP A 535 8.03 40.92 -21.05
N THR A 536 8.59 39.89 -20.40
CA THR A 536 7.98 39.26 -19.22
C THR A 536 7.91 40.23 -18.04
N VAL A 537 9.00 40.95 -17.76
CA VAL A 537 9.04 41.97 -16.69
C VAL A 537 8.10 43.14 -17.00
N SER A 538 8.06 43.59 -18.26
CA SER A 538 7.13 44.65 -18.69
C SER A 538 5.67 44.24 -18.50
N CYS A 539 5.30 43.02 -18.91
CA CYS A 539 3.96 42.47 -18.72
C CYS A 539 3.61 42.33 -17.23
N LEU A 540 4.57 41.88 -16.40
CA LEU A 540 4.39 41.81 -14.95
C LEU A 540 4.09 43.20 -14.36
N LEU A 541 4.86 44.22 -14.73
CA LEU A 541 4.66 45.60 -14.26
C LEU A 541 3.28 46.14 -14.67
N GLN A 542 2.88 45.92 -15.92
CA GLN A 542 1.55 46.33 -16.40
C GLN A 542 0.43 45.68 -15.58
N LYS A 543 0.54 44.38 -15.28
CA LYS A 543 -0.44 43.65 -14.47
C LYS A 543 -0.44 44.13 -13.01
N ILE A 544 0.73 44.41 -12.42
CA ILE A 544 0.82 44.97 -11.06
C ILE A 544 0.12 46.34 -11.01
N ASN A 545 0.40 47.22 -11.97
CA ASN A 545 -0.22 48.55 -12.05
C ASN A 545 -1.74 48.44 -12.16
N ALA A 546 -2.24 47.59 -13.06
CA ALA A 546 -3.67 47.34 -13.21
C ALA A 546 -4.32 46.81 -11.92
N ALA A 547 -3.68 45.87 -11.23
CA ALA A 547 -4.17 45.34 -9.95
C ALA A 547 -4.19 46.38 -8.82
N GLN A 548 -3.36 47.43 -8.92
CA GLN A 548 -3.30 48.56 -7.99
C GLN A 548 -4.21 49.74 -8.40
N GLY A 549 -4.94 49.63 -9.51
CA GLY A 549 -5.79 50.70 -10.03
C GLY A 549 -5.02 51.85 -10.68
N ILE A 550 -3.77 51.61 -11.08
CA ILE A 550 -2.93 52.57 -11.80
C ILE A 550 -3.14 52.32 -13.29
N GLU A 551 -3.99 53.13 -13.93
CA GLU A 551 -4.18 53.07 -15.38
C GLU A 551 -2.92 53.58 -16.11
N PRO A 552 -2.52 52.95 -17.23
CA PRO A 552 -1.50 53.51 -18.10
C PRO A 552 -1.99 54.87 -18.60
N TYR A 553 -1.17 55.91 -18.44
CA TYR A 553 -1.41 57.19 -19.11
C TYR A 553 -1.37 56.97 -20.64
N GLU A 554 -2.53 56.80 -21.27
CA GLU A 554 -2.66 56.90 -22.72
C GLU A 554 -2.66 58.39 -23.09
N HIS A 555 -1.52 58.84 -23.63
CA HIS A 555 -1.34 60.07 -24.42
C HIS A 555 -2.06 61.35 -23.96
N ALA A 556 -1.33 62.18 -23.21
CA ALA A 556 -1.45 63.62 -23.41
C ALA A 556 -0.96 63.93 -24.85
N VAL A 557 -1.90 64.22 -25.75
CA VAL A 557 -1.64 64.92 -27.02
C VAL A 557 -1.60 66.42 -26.74
#